data_AF-A0A235BA09-F1
#
_entry.id   AF-A0A235BA09-F1
#
_cell.length_a   1.000
_cell.length_b   1.000
_cell.length_c   1.000
_cell.angle_alpha   90.00
_cell.angle_beta   90.00
_cell.angle_gamma   90.00
#
_symmetry.space_group_name_H-M   'P 1'
#
loop_
_entity.id
_entity.type
_entity.pdbx_description
1 polymer ?
#
loop_
_entity_poly.entity_id
_entity_poly.type
_entity_poly.pdbx_seq_one_letter_code
_entity_poly.pdbx_strand_id
1 'polypeptide(L)' 'MASIERTAYPRLKRLYTVKELERVYTPSREETRFVYEITRGPKPLLSIMILLKTSQILGYFP' A
#
# COMPACT_ATOMS: atom_id res chain seq x y z
N MET A 1 7.17 26.71 -14.24
CA MET A 1 7.17 25.72 -13.13
C MET A 1 6.58 24.42 -13.65
N ALA A 2 7.25 23.29 -13.48
CA ALA A 2 6.68 22.00 -13.87
C ALA A 2 5.42 21.74 -13.02
N SER A 3 4.26 21.56 -13.67
CA SER A 3 3.04 21.20 -12.95
C SER A 3 3.27 19.87 -12.26
N ILE A 4 2.91 19.78 -10.98
CA ILE A 4 3.00 18.56 -10.19
C ILE A 4 2.32 17.42 -10.97
N GLU A 5 1.22 17.66 -11.65
CA GLU A 5 0.44 16.67 -12.41
C GLU A 5 1.15 16.03 -13.62
N ARG A 6 2.32 16.55 -14.01
CA ARG A 6 3.10 16.09 -15.17
C ARG A 6 4.33 15.25 -14.80
N THR A 7 4.36 14.67 -13.60
CA THR A 7 5.43 13.75 -13.22
C THR A 7 5.09 12.31 -13.60
N ALA A 8 6.10 11.53 -14.00
CA ALA A 8 5.95 10.09 -14.26
C ALA A 8 5.80 9.25 -12.96
N TYR A 9 5.72 9.90 -11.80
CA TYR A 9 5.62 9.21 -10.51
C TYR A 9 4.19 8.70 -10.28
N PRO A 10 4.02 7.41 -9.94
CA PRO A 10 2.72 6.86 -9.59
C PRO A 10 2.14 7.53 -8.34
N ARG A 11 0.81 7.61 -8.27
CA ARG A 11 0.09 8.30 -7.20
C ARG A 11 -1.03 7.44 -6.66
N LEU A 12 -1.32 7.64 -5.38
CA LEU A 12 -2.56 7.14 -4.81
C LEU A 12 -3.73 7.90 -5.43
N LYS A 13 -4.69 7.16 -5.98
CA LYS A 13 -5.94 7.71 -6.48
C LYS A 13 -6.68 8.36 -5.30
N ARG A 14 -7.26 9.55 -5.51
CA ARG A 14 -8.02 10.26 -4.46
C ARG A 14 -9.34 9.58 -4.11
N LEU A 15 -9.94 8.86 -5.07
CA LEU A 15 -11.24 8.21 -4.94
C LEU A 15 -11.13 6.79 -5.45
N TYR A 16 -11.44 5.83 -4.58
CA TYR A 16 -11.57 4.43 -4.93
C TYR A 16 -13.03 4.02 -4.81
N THR A 17 -13.50 3.18 -5.72
CA THR A 17 -14.76 2.45 -5.54
C THR A 17 -14.54 1.27 -4.59
N VAL A 18 -15.61 0.79 -3.95
CA VAL A 18 -15.51 -0.35 -3.00
C VAL A 18 -14.87 -1.58 -3.66
N LYS A 19 -15.23 -1.88 -4.92
CA LYS A 19 -14.65 -3.01 -5.69
C LYS A 19 -13.16 -2.83 -5.97
N GLU A 20 -12.72 -1.61 -6.26
CA GLU A 20 -11.29 -1.31 -6.42
C GLU A 20 -10.56 -1.45 -5.09
N LEU A 21 -11.17 -0.99 -3.99
CA LEU A 21 -10.59 -1.10 -2.66
C LEU A 21 -10.40 -2.57 -2.26
N GLU A 22 -11.42 -3.41 -2.45
CA GLU A 22 -11.33 -4.85 -2.19
C GLU A 22 -10.26 -5.52 -3.04
N ARG A 23 -10.17 -5.20 -4.34
CA ARG A 23 -9.16 -5.82 -5.21
C ARG A 23 -7.74 -5.41 -4.86
N VAL A 24 -7.53 -4.14 -4.50
CA VAL A 24 -6.19 -3.57 -4.33
C VAL A 24 -5.68 -3.73 -2.89
N TYR A 25 -6.55 -3.52 -1.89
CA TYR A 25 -6.16 -3.45 -0.48
C TYR A 25 -6.51 -4.69 0.34
N THR A 26 -7.20 -5.69 -0.23
CA THR A 26 -7.34 -6.98 0.47
C THR A 26 -5.96 -7.61 0.61
N PRO A 27 -5.50 -7.87 1.86
CA PRO A 27 -4.20 -8.48 2.07
C PRO A 27 -4.25 -9.95 1.69
N SER A 28 -3.21 -10.41 0.99
CA SER A 28 -3.00 -11.84 0.76
C SER A 28 -2.56 -12.54 2.04
N ARG A 29 -2.70 -13.86 2.08
CA ARG A 29 -2.21 -14.70 3.20
C ARG A 29 -0.71 -14.55 3.40
N GLU A 30 0.05 -14.42 2.31
CA GLU A 30 1.51 -14.27 2.33
C GLU A 30 1.93 -12.93 2.95
N GLU A 31 1.30 -11.84 2.50
CA GLU A 31 1.52 -10.49 3.05
C GLU A 31 1.19 -10.44 4.54
N THR A 32 0.09 -11.08 4.92
CA THR A 32 -0.32 -11.17 6.32
C THR A 32 0.74 -11.90 7.14
N ARG A 33 1.22 -13.06 6.68
CA ARG A 33 2.30 -13.81 7.35
C ARG A 33 3.57 -12.99 7.50
N PHE A 34 4.00 -12.31 6.43
CA PHE A 34 5.18 -11.44 6.45
C PHE A 34 5.06 -10.33 7.50
N VAL A 35 3.90 -9.65 7.54
CA VAL A 35 3.65 -8.60 8.55
C VAL A 35 3.68 -9.19 9.97
N TYR A 36 3.08 -10.36 10.19
CA TYR A 36 3.10 -11.03 11.50
C TYR A 36 4.51 -11.48 11.92
N GLU A 37 5.38 -11.87 10.99
CA GLU A 37 6.76 -12.27 11.29
C GLU A 37 7.63 -11.07 11.70
N ILE A 38 7.38 -9.89 11.12
CA ILE A 38 8.16 -8.67 11.38
C ILE A 38 7.65 -7.91 12.60
N THR A 39 6.33 -7.96 12.85
CA THR A 39 5.71 -7.20 13.94
C THR A 39 5.68 -7.98 15.24
N ARG A 40 6.13 -7.33 16.33
CA ARG A 40 5.93 -7.82 17.69
C ARG A 40 4.76 -7.09 18.34
N GLY A 41 3.55 -7.58 18.08
CA GLY A 41 2.31 -7.10 18.70
C GLY A 41 1.36 -6.35 17.74
N PRO A 42 0.14 -6.02 18.21
CA PRO A 42 -0.94 -5.53 17.35
C PRO A 42 -0.76 -4.08 16.87
N LYS A 43 -0.03 -3.25 17.62
CA LYS A 43 0.15 -1.82 17.31
C LYS A 43 0.87 -1.57 15.96
N PRO A 44 2.01 -2.21 15.67
CA PRO A 44 2.70 -1.99 14.39
C PRO A 44 2.08 -2.74 13.20
N LEU A 45 1.19 -3.70 13.43
CA LEU A 45 0.63 -4.57 12.38
C LEU A 45 -0.06 -3.77 11.28
N LEU A 46 -0.99 -2.88 11.66
CA LEU A 46 -1.71 -2.04 10.71
C LEU A 46 -0.76 -1.12 9.95
N SER A 47 0.18 -0.49 10.66
CA SER A 47 1.13 0.45 10.05
C SER A 47 1.99 -0.20 8.98
N ILE A 48 2.52 -1.40 9.25
CA ILE A 48 3.34 -2.12 8.26
C ILE A 48 2.49 -2.61 7.09
N MET A 49 1.27 -3.09 7.34
CA MET A 49 0.37 -3.52 6.27
C MET A 49 0.01 -2.35 5.32
N ILE A 50 -0.28 -1.16 5.87
CA ILE A 50 -0.52 0.06 5.08
C ILE A 50 0.73 0.41 4.26
N LEU A 51 1.90 0.40 4.88
CA LEU A 51 3.16 0.73 4.21
C LEU A 51 3.44 -0.22 3.03
N LEU A 52 3.27 -1.52 3.25
CA LEU A 52 3.47 -2.56 2.23
C LEU A 52 2.54 -2.38 1.03
N LYS A 53 1.23 -2.16 1.26
CA LYS A 53 0.29 -1.95 0.14
C LYS A 53 0.56 -0.64 -0.58
N THR A 54 0.95 0.39 0.15
CA THR A 54 1.28 1.70 -0.43
C THR A 54 2.53 1.62 -1.29
N SER A 55 3.57 0.89 -0.86
CA SER A 55 4.80 0.73 -1.66
C SER A 55 4.56 -0.09 -2.94
N GLN A 56 3.71 -1.11 -2.89
CA GLN A 56 3.32 -1.89 -4.07
C GLN A 56 2.59 -1.03 -5.11
N ILE A 57 1.62 -0.20 -4.69
CA ILE A 57 0.85 0.68 -5.60
C ILE A 57 1.73 1.78 -6.19
N LEU A 58 2.65 2.32 -5.38
CA LEU A 58 3.61 3.31 -5.83
C LEU A 58 4.77 2.70 -6.63
N GLY A 59 4.81 1.38 -6.82
CA GLY A 59 5.88 0.70 -7.55
C GLY A 59 7.27 1.00 -6.97
N TYR A 60 7.35 1.24 -5.65
CA TYR A 60 8.59 1.60 -4.98
C TYR A 60 9.44 0.33 -4.79
N PHE A 61 10.39 0.11 -5.69
CA PHE A 61 11.39 -0.96 -5.59
C PHE A 61 12.77 -0.32 -5.34
N PRO A 62 13.51 -0.72 -4.29
CA PRO A 62 14.91 -0.34 -4.10
C PRO A 62 15.84 -1.05 -5.10
#